data_AF-A0A2N2MTA1-F1
#
_entry.id   AF-A0A2N2MTA1-F1
#
_cell.length_a   1.000
_cell.length_b   1.000
_cell.length_c   1.000
_cell.angle_alpha   90.00
_cell.angle_beta   90.00
_cell.angle_gamma   90.00
#
_symmetry.space_group_name_H-M   'P 1'
#
loop_
_entity.id
_entity.type
_entity.pdbx_description
1 polymer ?
#
loop_
_entity_poly.entity_id
_entity_poly.type
_entity_poly.pdbx_seq_one_letter_code
_entity_poly.pdbx_strand_id
1 'polypeptide(L)'
;MINNEIKHQSKHSWEQFAPLIGVVLVVTGLLFLLDQRIKTNWLSLALPVFISLILLGWGILSKRRLLIIPGFIMFGLSSAFFIMFQKLIYYKTFTLLFAAIGIFSFSWLLLFVSLAVIKKSLAWWALFVSTISGAVSINFFIERPTVLTYVFYISLAIGIVFLLWGIRKRAIGLLIPGLLVSTIGAGVFFAWNEPATQNGLQQTGTMLVWFALGWILITVISKIFSHKFTWWPLIPGGVFSMVGAGLYIGGNPDNALGFFQNTGSIGLIMFGVYLILLKYGMKNK
;
A
#
# COMPACT_ATOMS: atom_id res chain seq x y z
N MET A 1 12.22 -26.49 41.13
CA MET A 1 13.60 -26.14 40.72
C MET A 1 13.56 -25.60 39.31
N ILE A 2 13.52 -24.28 39.19
CA ILE A 2 13.39 -23.52 37.94
C ILE A 2 14.81 -23.16 37.52
N ASN A 3 15.37 -23.85 36.54
CA ASN A 3 16.64 -23.45 35.95
C ASN A 3 16.41 -22.31 34.97
N ASN A 4 16.73 -21.11 35.43
CA ASN A 4 16.93 -19.91 34.64
C ASN A 4 18.13 -20.10 33.69
N GLU A 5 17.89 -20.65 32.50
CA GLU A 5 18.81 -20.46 31.38
C GLU A 5 18.62 -19.05 30.82
N ILE A 6 19.25 -18.08 31.48
CA ILE A 6 19.47 -16.74 30.94
C ILE A 6 20.42 -16.91 29.76
N LYS A 7 19.83 -16.93 28.56
CA LYS A 7 20.52 -16.93 27.28
C LYS A 7 21.39 -15.69 27.19
N HIS A 8 22.71 -15.84 27.40
CA HIS A 8 23.70 -14.78 27.24
C HIS A 8 23.56 -14.16 25.84
N GLN A 9 22.98 -12.96 25.77
CA GLN A 9 23.07 -12.10 24.59
C GLN A 9 24.54 -11.72 24.43
N SER A 10 25.14 -12.14 23.31
CA SER A 10 26.49 -11.75 22.93
C SER A 10 26.61 -10.22 22.94
N LYS A 11 27.35 -9.66 23.89
CA LYS A 11 27.78 -8.25 23.89
C LYS A 11 28.49 -7.99 22.56
N HIS A 12 27.84 -7.31 21.63
CA HIS A 12 28.52 -6.79 20.45
C HIS A 12 29.55 -5.75 20.92
N SER A 13 30.83 -6.09 20.84
CA SER A 13 31.92 -5.17 21.16
C SER A 13 31.92 -4.00 20.19
N TRP A 14 32.10 -2.78 20.71
CA TRP A 14 32.23 -1.53 19.94
C TRP A 14 33.31 -1.62 18.84
N GLU A 15 34.28 -2.50 19.01
CA GLU A 15 35.34 -2.79 18.04
C GLU A 15 34.80 -3.26 16.67
N GLN A 16 33.64 -3.94 16.64
CA GLN A 16 33.04 -4.41 15.38
C GLN A 16 32.50 -3.27 14.51
N PHE A 17 32.23 -2.09 15.09
CA PHE A 17 31.72 -0.92 14.38
C PHE A 17 32.81 0.12 14.08
N ALA A 18 33.98 0.01 14.72
CA ALA A 18 35.12 0.89 14.50
C ALA A 18 35.52 1.06 13.01
N PRO A 19 35.63 0.01 12.18
CA PRO A 19 35.98 0.18 10.77
C PRO A 19 34.89 0.93 9.99
N LEU A 20 33.61 0.73 10.33
CA LEU A 20 32.50 1.43 9.68
C LEU A 20 32.50 2.92 10.02
N ILE A 21 32.72 3.26 11.29
CA ILE A 21 32.84 4.65 11.75
C ILE A 21 34.04 5.32 11.09
N GLY A 22 35.17 4.62 10.97
CA GLY A 22 36.37 5.11 10.27
C GLY A 22 36.09 5.46 8.81
N VAL A 23 35.44 4.57 8.06
CA VAL A 23 35.06 4.84 6.66
C VAL A 23 34.11 6.03 6.56
N VAL A 24 33.11 6.13 7.44
CA VAL A 24 32.17 7.26 7.48
C VAL A 24 32.91 8.58 7.71
N LEU A 25 33.86 8.62 8.66
CA LEU A 25 34.65 9.82 8.95
C LEU A 25 35.53 10.23 7.77
N VAL A 26 36.22 9.27 7.12
CA VAL A 26 37.06 9.54 5.95
C VAL A 26 36.23 10.10 4.80
N VAL A 27 35.10 9.47 4.46
CA VAL A 27 34.23 9.93 3.38
C VAL A 27 33.63 11.30 3.69
N THR A 28 33.21 11.53 4.94
CA THR A 28 32.69 12.82 5.39
C THR A 28 33.75 13.92 5.26
N GLY A 29 34.97 13.66 5.73
CA GLY A 29 36.08 14.62 5.65
C GLY A 29 36.44 14.97 4.21
N LEU A 30 36.51 13.98 3.32
CA LEU A 30 36.78 14.20 1.90
C LEU A 30 35.69 15.03 1.21
N LEU A 31 34.42 14.73 1.49
CA LEU A 31 33.30 15.48 0.93
C LEU A 31 33.24 16.93 1.44
N PHE A 32 33.55 17.19 2.71
CA PHE A 32 33.65 18.56 3.22
C PHE A 32 34.79 19.35 2.56
N LEU A 33 35.97 18.75 2.38
CA LEU A 33 37.09 19.40 1.70
C LEU A 33 36.76 19.71 0.24
N LEU A 34 36.06 18.80 -0.44
CA LEU A 34 35.56 19.02 -1.80
C LEU A 34 34.54 20.16 -1.86
N ASP A 35 33.58 20.20 -0.94
CA ASP A 35 32.55 21.25 -0.93
C ASP A 35 33.15 22.63 -0.65
N GLN A 36 34.17 22.73 0.23
CA GLN A 36 34.90 23.98 0.47
C GLN A 36 35.58 24.51 -0.80
N ARG A 37 36.11 23.59 -1.63
CA ARG A 37 36.77 23.96 -2.88
C ARG A 37 35.77 24.39 -3.96
N ILE A 38 34.62 23.73 -4.03
CA ILE A 38 33.63 23.91 -5.10
C ILE A 38 32.58 24.98 -4.75
N LYS A 39 32.40 25.32 -3.46
CA LYS A 39 31.44 26.32 -2.93
C LYS A 39 29.98 26.11 -3.36
N THR A 40 29.61 24.86 -3.63
CA THR A 40 28.28 24.51 -4.17
C THR A 40 27.20 24.27 -3.12
N ASN A 41 27.56 23.99 -1.85
CA ASN A 41 26.67 23.64 -0.73
C ASN A 41 25.84 22.36 -0.92
N TRP A 42 25.64 21.87 -2.16
CA TRP A 42 24.88 20.65 -2.43
C TRP A 42 25.60 19.38 -1.99
N LEU A 43 26.94 19.41 -1.98
CA LEU A 43 27.73 18.26 -1.56
C LEU A 43 27.59 18.02 -0.05
N SER A 44 27.55 19.10 0.74
CA SER A 44 27.24 19.03 2.18
C SER A 44 25.83 18.48 2.43
N LEU A 45 24.84 18.84 1.60
CA LEU A 45 23.48 18.30 1.66
C LEU A 45 23.41 16.80 1.31
N ALA A 46 24.34 16.29 0.49
CA ALA A 46 24.42 14.89 0.09
C ALA A 46 25.05 13.98 1.16
N LEU A 47 25.76 14.54 2.15
CA LEU A 47 26.49 13.77 3.18
C LEU A 47 25.61 12.70 3.86
N PRO A 48 24.39 12.99 4.34
CA PRO A 48 23.55 11.97 4.97
C PRO A 48 23.18 10.82 4.02
N VAL A 49 23.08 11.10 2.71
CA VAL A 49 22.83 10.09 1.68
C VAL A 49 24.04 9.16 1.53
N PHE A 50 25.26 9.68 1.52
CA PHE A 50 26.47 8.85 1.46
C PHE A 50 26.66 8.01 2.72
N ILE A 51 26.43 8.58 3.90
CA ILE A 51 26.52 7.86 5.18
C ILE A 51 25.52 6.70 5.21
N SER A 52 24.28 6.94 4.78
CA SER A 52 23.25 5.91 4.72
C SER A 52 23.55 4.82 3.69
N LEU A 53 24.15 5.16 2.54
CA LEU A 53 24.62 4.18 1.55
C LEU A 53 25.74 3.28 2.11
N ILE A 54 26.70 3.84 2.86
CA ILE A 54 27.77 3.07 3.50
C ILE A 54 27.19 2.10 4.53
N LEU A 55 26.28 2.59 5.39
CA LEU A 55 25.56 1.77 6.38
C LEU A 55 24.77 0.64 5.70
N LEU A 56 24.09 0.94 4.59
CA LEU A 56 23.34 -0.02 3.80
C LEU A 56 24.24 -1.08 3.17
N GLY A 57 25.30 -0.66 2.49
CA GLY A 57 26.25 -1.56 1.83
C GLY A 57 26.85 -2.54 2.83
N TRP A 58 27.31 -2.03 3.97
CA TRP A 58 27.83 -2.87 5.05
C TRP A 58 26.74 -3.76 5.68
N GLY A 59 25.52 -3.26 5.82
CA GLY A 59 24.38 -4.02 6.34
C GLY A 59 24.01 -5.20 5.45
N ILE A 60 24.01 -5.01 4.13
CA ILE A 60 23.74 -6.05 3.14
C ILE A 60 24.85 -7.10 3.14
N LEU A 61 26.12 -6.66 3.09
CA LEU A 61 27.29 -7.55 3.09
C LEU A 61 27.38 -8.38 4.38
N SER A 62 27.20 -7.74 5.53
CA SER A 62 27.25 -8.42 6.84
C SER A 62 25.98 -9.25 7.15
N LYS A 63 24.92 -9.14 6.34
CA LYS A 63 23.60 -9.75 6.55
C LYS A 63 23.03 -9.48 7.96
N ARG A 64 23.40 -8.36 8.61
CA ARG A 64 22.95 -8.01 9.97
C ARG A 64 21.65 -7.20 9.92
N ARG A 65 20.57 -7.73 10.52
CA ARG A 65 19.24 -7.07 10.53
C ARG A 65 19.30 -5.66 11.14
N LEU A 66 20.12 -5.49 12.17
CA LEU A 66 20.29 -4.23 12.90
C LEU A 66 20.89 -3.10 12.05
N LEU A 67 21.55 -3.40 10.93
CA LEU A 67 22.12 -2.38 10.04
C LEU A 67 21.26 -2.14 8.80
N ILE A 68 20.63 -3.19 8.27
CA ILE A 68 19.79 -3.10 7.06
C ILE A 68 18.58 -2.17 7.29
N ILE A 69 17.85 -2.35 8.40
CA ILE A 69 16.65 -1.57 8.69
C ILE A 69 16.95 -0.06 8.81
N PRO A 70 17.82 0.39 9.73
CA PRO A 70 18.11 1.80 9.86
C PRO A 70 18.82 2.36 8.62
N GLY A 71 19.61 1.55 7.91
CA GLY A 71 20.24 1.96 6.66
C GLY A 71 19.22 2.42 5.61
N PHE A 72 18.18 1.62 5.33
CA PHE A 72 17.17 1.99 4.32
C PHE A 72 16.29 3.14 4.80
N ILE A 73 15.97 3.20 6.10
CA ILE A 73 15.20 4.32 6.66
C ILE A 73 15.99 5.62 6.53
N MET A 74 17.26 5.62 6.92
CA MET A 74 18.13 6.80 6.77
C MET A 74 18.36 7.15 5.32
N PHE A 75 18.52 6.18 4.42
CA PHE A 75 18.67 6.44 3.00
C PHE A 75 17.42 7.11 2.42
N GLY A 76 16.24 6.56 2.69
CA GLY A 76 14.99 7.16 2.23
C GLY A 76 14.79 8.58 2.74
N LEU A 77 15.03 8.82 4.03
CA LEU A 77 14.88 10.13 4.64
C LEU A 77 15.93 11.14 4.11
N SER A 78 17.18 10.71 4.02
CA SER A 78 18.28 11.56 3.53
C SER A 78 18.10 11.93 2.06
N SER A 79 17.71 10.96 1.21
CA SER A 79 17.47 11.22 -0.21
C SER A 79 16.24 12.10 -0.43
N ALA A 80 15.18 11.91 0.37
CA ALA A 80 14.01 12.80 0.34
C ALA A 80 14.39 14.23 0.72
N PHE A 81 15.17 14.41 1.79
CA PHE A 81 15.67 15.71 2.22
C PHE A 81 16.57 16.35 1.15
N PHE A 82 17.47 15.57 0.57
CA PHE A 82 18.36 16.03 -0.49
C PHE A 82 17.60 16.59 -1.70
N ILE A 83 16.57 15.89 -2.18
CA ILE A 83 15.73 16.38 -3.29
C ILE A 83 14.93 17.62 -2.91
N MET A 84 14.43 17.69 -1.68
CA MET A 84 13.63 18.84 -1.25
C MET A 84 14.45 20.14 -1.20
N PHE A 85 15.73 20.05 -0.82
CA PHE A 85 16.61 21.20 -0.62
C PHE A 85 17.69 21.37 -1.69
N GLN A 86 17.70 20.53 -2.73
CA GLN A 86 18.63 20.69 -3.84
C GLN A 86 18.37 22.01 -4.57
N LYS A 87 19.45 22.75 -4.85
CA LYS A 87 19.39 23.97 -5.67
C LYS A 87 19.71 23.72 -7.14
N LEU A 88 19.92 22.48 -7.57
CA LEU A 88 20.34 22.20 -8.95
C LEU A 88 19.20 22.19 -9.94
N ILE A 89 17.99 21.88 -9.50
CA ILE A 89 16.85 21.77 -10.38
C ILE A 89 15.75 22.71 -9.92
N TYR A 90 15.46 23.72 -10.75
CA TYR A 90 14.39 24.68 -10.52
C TYR A 90 13.04 24.06 -10.90
N TYR A 91 12.47 23.28 -9.99
CA TYR A 91 11.07 22.83 -10.07
C TYR A 91 10.21 23.54 -9.02
N LYS A 92 8.88 23.51 -9.22
CA LYS A 92 7.92 23.97 -8.22
C LYS A 92 8.11 23.17 -6.93
N THR A 93 8.05 23.84 -5.76
CA THR A 93 8.22 23.22 -4.44
C THR A 93 7.31 22.00 -4.21
N PHE A 94 6.08 22.06 -4.74
CA PHE A 94 5.15 20.93 -4.69
C PHE A 94 5.67 19.68 -5.43
N THR A 95 6.23 19.84 -6.63
CA THR A 95 6.79 18.72 -7.40
C THR A 95 7.93 18.04 -6.64
N LEU A 96 8.81 18.84 -6.01
CA LEU A 96 9.92 18.32 -5.21
C LEU A 96 9.43 17.56 -3.97
N LEU A 97 8.39 18.05 -3.30
CA LEU A 97 7.79 17.38 -2.15
C LEU A 97 7.25 15.99 -2.52
N PHE A 98 6.47 15.87 -3.59
CA PHE A 98 5.91 14.59 -4.01
C PHE A 98 6.96 13.63 -4.57
N ALA A 99 8.00 14.15 -5.23
CA ALA A 99 9.17 13.37 -5.63
C ALA A 99 9.94 12.84 -4.40
N ALA A 100 10.13 13.67 -3.37
CA ALA A 100 10.77 13.28 -2.12
C ALA A 100 9.98 12.17 -1.40
N ILE A 101 8.65 12.29 -1.33
CA ILE A 101 7.76 11.22 -0.80
C ILE A 101 7.87 9.95 -1.65
N GLY A 102 7.99 10.07 -2.97
CA GLY A 102 8.17 8.95 -3.90
C GLY A 102 9.48 8.19 -3.67
N ILE A 103 10.60 8.92 -3.48
CA ILE A 103 11.89 8.29 -3.15
C ILE A 103 11.84 7.63 -1.78
N PHE A 104 11.21 8.28 -0.80
CA PHE A 104 10.99 7.69 0.50
C PHE A 104 10.23 6.36 0.36
N SER A 105 9.09 6.37 -0.35
CA SER A 105 8.29 5.17 -0.65
C SER A 105 9.12 4.06 -1.30
N PHE A 106 9.96 4.41 -2.27
CA PHE A 106 10.83 3.47 -2.97
C PHE A 106 11.88 2.85 -2.05
N SER A 107 12.48 3.64 -1.15
CA SER A 107 13.42 3.11 -0.15
C SER A 107 12.76 2.08 0.78
N TRP A 108 11.52 2.34 1.20
CA TRP A 108 10.74 1.39 1.99
C TRP A 108 10.38 0.10 1.22
N LEU A 109 10.12 0.21 -0.08
CA LEU A 109 9.93 -0.94 -0.96
C LEU A 109 11.21 -1.78 -1.03
N LEU A 110 12.36 -1.14 -1.23
CA LEU A 110 13.66 -1.81 -1.24
C LEU A 110 13.98 -2.48 0.10
N LEU A 111 13.60 -1.88 1.24
CA LEU A 111 13.69 -2.52 2.54
C LEU A 111 12.84 -3.80 2.60
N PHE A 112 11.61 -3.76 2.10
CA PHE A 112 10.74 -4.94 2.06
C PHE A 112 11.36 -6.06 1.20
N VAL A 113 11.81 -5.73 -0.02
CA VAL A 113 12.42 -6.69 -0.96
C VAL A 113 13.73 -7.24 -0.40
N SER A 114 14.61 -6.40 0.13
CA SER A 114 15.89 -6.84 0.69
C SER A 114 15.71 -7.78 1.88
N LEU A 115 14.75 -7.51 2.79
CA LEU A 115 14.43 -8.41 3.88
C LEU A 115 13.79 -9.73 3.39
N ALA A 116 12.96 -9.66 2.35
CA ALA A 116 12.38 -10.84 1.73
C ALA A 116 13.46 -11.73 1.07
N VAL A 117 14.42 -11.15 0.36
CA VAL A 117 15.47 -11.89 -0.36
C VAL A 117 16.57 -12.39 0.59
N ILE A 118 17.12 -11.52 1.44
CA ILE A 118 18.29 -11.85 2.27
C ILE A 118 17.90 -12.68 3.49
N LYS A 119 16.75 -12.37 4.11
CA LYS A 119 16.32 -12.98 5.38
C LYS A 119 15.11 -13.89 5.24
N LYS A 120 14.54 -14.04 4.04
CA LYS A 120 13.32 -14.82 3.81
C LYS A 120 12.16 -14.41 4.74
N SER A 121 12.17 -13.16 5.21
CA SER A 121 11.19 -12.61 6.13
C SER A 121 10.44 -11.47 5.47
N LEU A 122 9.12 -11.59 5.42
CA LEU A 122 8.24 -10.59 4.82
C LEU A 122 7.89 -9.53 5.85
N ALA A 123 8.52 -8.36 5.72
CA ALA A 123 8.32 -7.21 6.57
C ALA A 123 7.06 -6.42 6.14
N TRP A 124 5.86 -6.95 6.38
CA TRP A 124 4.60 -6.33 5.92
C TRP A 124 4.41 -4.88 6.35
N TRP A 125 4.93 -4.49 7.51
CA TRP A 125 4.96 -3.10 7.99
C TRP A 125 5.69 -2.16 7.01
N ALA A 126 6.78 -2.63 6.39
CA ALA A 126 7.54 -1.84 5.43
C ALA A 126 6.78 -1.68 4.11
N LEU A 127 6.09 -2.73 3.66
CA LEU A 127 5.23 -2.66 2.49
C LEU A 127 4.09 -1.66 2.71
N PHE A 128 3.51 -1.64 3.91
CA PHE A 128 2.45 -0.70 4.29
C PHE A 128 2.89 0.77 4.18
N VAL A 129 4.08 1.09 4.74
CA VAL A 129 4.63 2.44 4.64
C VAL A 129 4.94 2.80 3.19
N SER A 130 5.52 1.88 2.44
CA SER A 130 5.85 2.08 1.03
C SER A 130 4.61 2.35 0.18
N THR A 131 3.57 1.54 0.26
CA THR A 131 2.39 1.69 -0.60
C THR A 131 1.58 2.93 -0.26
N ILE A 132 1.46 3.32 1.02
CA ILE A 132 0.75 4.55 1.41
C ILE A 132 1.50 5.79 0.92
N SER A 133 2.80 5.88 1.19
CA SER A 133 3.62 7.01 0.72
C SER A 133 3.68 7.05 -0.82
N GLY A 134 3.74 5.88 -1.46
CA GLY A 134 3.70 5.74 -2.91
C GLY A 134 2.37 6.21 -3.50
N ALA A 135 1.25 5.86 -2.88
CA ALA A 135 -0.08 6.33 -3.29
C ALA A 135 -0.20 7.86 -3.21
N VAL A 136 0.33 8.47 -2.15
CA VAL A 136 0.38 9.93 -2.01
C VAL A 136 1.24 10.56 -3.11
N SER A 137 2.41 9.97 -3.41
CA SER A 137 3.30 10.43 -4.47
C SER A 137 2.67 10.31 -5.87
N ILE A 138 2.00 9.20 -6.17
CA ILE A 138 1.36 8.95 -7.48
C ILE A 138 0.25 9.95 -7.78
N ASN A 139 -0.52 10.36 -6.77
CA ASN A 139 -1.60 11.34 -6.95
C ASN A 139 -1.11 12.66 -7.56
N PHE A 140 0.16 13.01 -7.38
CA PHE A 140 0.75 14.21 -7.97
C PHE A 140 0.81 14.15 -9.51
N PHE A 141 1.01 12.97 -10.09
CA PHE A 141 1.07 12.80 -11.54
C PHE A 141 -0.31 12.84 -12.21
N ILE A 142 -1.38 12.92 -11.41
CA ILE A 142 -2.75 13.04 -11.90
C ILE A 142 -3.04 14.53 -12.11
N GLU A 143 -3.51 14.90 -13.30
CA GLU A 143 -3.67 16.30 -13.72
C GLU A 143 -4.59 17.14 -12.81
N ARG A 144 -5.54 16.51 -12.11
CA ARG A 144 -6.49 17.17 -11.18
C ARG A 144 -6.67 16.35 -9.90
N PRO A 145 -5.75 16.46 -8.93
CA PRO A 145 -5.87 15.72 -7.70
C PRO A 145 -6.96 16.35 -6.82
N THR A 146 -8.03 15.60 -6.54
CA THR A 146 -9.08 15.99 -5.59
C THR A 146 -8.86 15.25 -4.27
N VAL A 147 -9.47 15.71 -3.17
CA VAL A 147 -9.40 14.97 -1.90
C VAL A 147 -9.90 13.53 -2.09
N LEU A 148 -10.89 13.31 -2.96
CA LEU A 148 -11.43 12.00 -3.30
C LEU A 148 -10.42 11.11 -4.02
N THR A 149 -9.58 11.65 -4.93
CA THR A 149 -8.51 10.85 -5.55
C THR A 149 -7.53 10.37 -4.49
N TYR A 150 -7.12 11.23 -3.55
CA TYR A 150 -6.25 10.81 -2.45
C TYR A 150 -6.87 9.69 -1.60
N VAL A 151 -8.13 9.85 -1.19
CA VAL A 151 -8.85 8.83 -0.42
C VAL A 151 -8.91 7.50 -1.18
N PHE A 152 -9.18 7.53 -2.48
CA PHE A 152 -9.23 6.35 -3.33
C PHE A 152 -7.89 5.60 -3.35
N TYR A 153 -6.82 6.27 -3.75
CA TYR A 153 -5.51 5.63 -3.90
C TYR A 153 -4.93 5.15 -2.57
N ILE A 154 -5.11 5.90 -1.47
CA ILE A 154 -4.67 5.47 -0.14
C ILE A 154 -5.44 4.24 0.32
N SER A 155 -6.76 4.24 0.14
CA SER A 155 -7.63 3.11 0.50
C SER A 155 -7.28 1.87 -0.31
N LEU A 156 -7.06 2.02 -1.62
CA LEU A 156 -6.62 0.94 -2.51
C LEU A 156 -5.24 0.42 -2.12
N ALA A 157 -4.29 1.31 -1.81
CA ALA A 157 -2.94 0.92 -1.35
C ALA A 157 -2.97 0.11 -0.05
N ILE A 158 -3.74 0.54 0.95
CA ILE A 158 -3.95 -0.19 2.20
C ILE A 158 -4.60 -1.54 1.91
N GLY A 159 -5.64 -1.53 1.07
CA GLY A 159 -6.38 -2.70 0.64
C GLY A 159 -5.49 -3.78 0.01
N ILE A 160 -4.65 -3.40 -0.95
CA ILE A 160 -3.69 -4.30 -1.59
C ILE A 160 -2.74 -4.93 -0.56
N VAL A 161 -2.19 -4.15 0.38
CA VAL A 161 -1.27 -4.69 1.38
C VAL A 161 -1.96 -5.71 2.27
N PHE A 162 -3.18 -5.43 2.72
CA PHE A 162 -3.96 -6.38 3.52
C PHE A 162 -4.34 -7.63 2.74
N LEU A 163 -4.69 -7.49 1.46
CA LEU A 163 -4.98 -8.63 0.59
C LEU A 163 -3.74 -9.49 0.37
N LEU A 164 -2.60 -8.91 -0.01
CA LEU A 164 -1.35 -9.65 -0.21
C LEU A 164 -0.88 -10.34 1.06
N TRP A 165 -0.96 -9.64 2.19
CA TRP A 165 -0.60 -10.19 3.49
C TRP A 165 -1.55 -11.32 3.91
N GLY A 166 -2.85 -11.09 3.79
CA GLY A 166 -3.90 -12.07 4.10
C GLY A 166 -3.81 -13.32 3.25
N ILE A 167 -3.58 -13.19 1.94
CA ILE A 167 -3.37 -14.31 1.01
C ILE A 167 -2.14 -15.11 1.44
N ARG A 168 -1.02 -14.44 1.68
CA ARG A 168 0.26 -15.11 2.00
C ARG A 168 0.23 -15.83 3.34
N LYS A 169 -0.52 -15.32 4.32
CA LYS A 169 -0.71 -15.91 5.65
C LYS A 169 -1.96 -16.79 5.76
N ARG A 170 -2.78 -16.86 4.70
CA ARG A 170 -4.11 -17.49 4.70
C ARG A 170 -4.98 -17.03 5.88
N ALA A 171 -4.90 -15.74 6.20
CA ALA A 171 -5.57 -15.15 7.35
C ALA A 171 -6.79 -14.33 6.89
N ILE A 172 -7.99 -14.88 7.07
CA ILE A 172 -9.26 -14.20 6.71
C ILE A 172 -9.36 -12.82 7.39
N GLY A 173 -8.89 -12.71 8.64
CA GLY A 173 -8.93 -11.47 9.40
C GLY A 173 -8.20 -10.30 8.73
N LEU A 174 -7.24 -10.55 7.83
CA LEU A 174 -6.58 -9.51 7.02
C LEU A 174 -7.27 -9.31 5.66
N LEU A 175 -7.87 -10.37 5.10
CA LEU A 175 -8.60 -10.26 3.84
C LEU A 175 -9.86 -9.40 3.98
N ILE A 176 -10.58 -9.52 5.09
CA ILE A 176 -11.79 -8.71 5.37
C ILE A 176 -11.52 -7.20 5.27
N PRO A 177 -10.59 -6.61 6.06
CA PRO A 177 -10.31 -5.19 5.95
C PRO A 177 -9.72 -4.82 4.59
N GLY A 178 -8.94 -5.70 3.95
CA GLY A 178 -8.41 -5.47 2.60
C GLY A 178 -9.51 -5.28 1.55
N LEU A 179 -10.54 -6.13 1.60
CA LEU A 179 -11.71 -6.05 0.73
C LEU A 179 -12.54 -4.80 1.02
N LEU A 180 -12.92 -4.61 2.29
CA LEU A 180 -13.80 -3.51 2.69
C LEU A 180 -13.17 -2.14 2.41
N VAL A 181 -11.91 -1.92 2.80
CA VAL A 181 -11.24 -0.62 2.59
C VAL A 181 -11.10 -0.33 1.09
N SER A 182 -10.76 -1.32 0.27
CA SER A 182 -10.65 -1.13 -1.20
C SER A 182 -11.99 -0.73 -1.81
N THR A 183 -13.06 -1.45 -1.49
CA THR A 183 -14.38 -1.22 -2.08
C THR A 183 -15.06 0.03 -1.52
N ILE A 184 -14.80 0.37 -0.25
CA ILE A 184 -15.29 1.61 0.35
C ILE A 184 -14.60 2.82 -0.31
N GLY A 185 -13.28 2.77 -0.46
CA GLY A 185 -12.53 3.82 -1.17
C GLY A 185 -13.00 3.99 -2.61
N ALA A 186 -13.20 2.89 -3.34
CA ALA A 186 -13.76 2.90 -4.69
C ALA A 186 -15.18 3.47 -4.72
N GLY A 187 -16.05 3.05 -3.80
CA GLY A 187 -17.43 3.53 -3.73
C GLY A 187 -17.54 5.02 -3.48
N VAL A 188 -16.75 5.56 -2.55
CA VAL A 188 -16.68 7.00 -2.28
C VAL A 188 -16.16 7.77 -3.51
N PHE A 189 -15.14 7.24 -4.19
CA PHE A 189 -14.57 7.88 -5.37
C PHE A 189 -15.58 7.91 -6.53
N PHE A 190 -16.10 6.76 -6.95
CA PHE A 190 -17.00 6.68 -8.10
C PHE A 190 -18.33 7.39 -7.87
N ALA A 191 -18.82 7.45 -6.63
CA ALA A 191 -20.06 8.16 -6.32
C ALA A 191 -19.91 9.69 -6.34
N TRP A 192 -18.77 10.22 -5.88
CA TRP A 192 -18.64 11.64 -5.55
C TRP A 192 -17.64 12.41 -6.42
N ASN A 193 -16.88 11.72 -7.28
CA ASN A 193 -15.89 12.36 -8.16
C ASN A 193 -16.50 12.86 -9.48
N GLU A 194 -17.73 12.47 -9.82
CA GLU A 194 -18.44 12.95 -11.01
C GLU A 194 -19.10 14.33 -10.78
N PRO A 195 -19.26 15.17 -11.83
CA PRO A 195 -19.79 16.51 -11.71
C PRO A 195 -21.22 16.56 -11.13
N ALA A 196 -21.57 17.71 -10.55
CA ALA A 196 -22.77 18.00 -9.76
C ALA A 196 -24.13 17.84 -10.48
N THR A 197 -24.17 17.27 -11.68
CA THR A 197 -25.40 16.94 -12.40
C THR A 197 -26.11 15.72 -11.84
N GLN A 198 -25.45 14.92 -10.98
CA GLN A 198 -26.06 13.78 -10.33
C GLN A 198 -26.70 14.16 -8.99
N ASN A 199 -27.92 13.67 -8.77
CA ASN A 199 -28.65 13.81 -7.52
C ASN A 199 -27.88 13.09 -6.39
N GLY A 200 -27.77 13.72 -5.21
CA GLY A 200 -27.09 13.13 -4.04
C GLY A 200 -27.68 11.79 -3.59
N LEU A 201 -28.97 11.53 -3.87
CA LEU A 201 -29.57 10.20 -3.69
C LEU A 201 -28.89 9.14 -4.58
N GLN A 202 -28.70 9.45 -5.86
CA GLN A 202 -28.09 8.55 -6.83
C GLN A 202 -26.62 8.28 -6.46
N GLN A 203 -25.88 9.32 -6.08
CA GLN A 203 -24.48 9.19 -5.63
C GLN A 203 -24.38 8.29 -4.39
N THR A 204 -25.24 8.51 -3.40
CA THR A 204 -25.31 7.66 -2.20
C THR A 204 -25.66 6.21 -2.57
N GLY A 205 -26.59 6.02 -3.51
CA GLY A 205 -26.94 4.70 -4.05
C GLY A 205 -25.73 3.97 -4.65
N THR A 206 -25.00 4.65 -5.54
CA THR A 206 -23.76 4.14 -6.15
C THR A 206 -22.73 3.75 -5.07
N MET A 207 -22.52 4.61 -4.07
CA MET A 207 -21.58 4.36 -2.97
C MET A 207 -21.94 3.07 -2.21
N LEU A 208 -23.22 2.89 -1.85
CA LEU A 208 -23.67 1.73 -1.09
C LEU A 208 -23.56 0.42 -1.89
N VAL A 209 -23.80 0.45 -3.21
CA VAL A 209 -23.60 -0.73 -4.07
C VAL A 209 -22.14 -1.18 -4.09
N TRP A 210 -21.20 -0.24 -4.14
CA TRP A 210 -19.77 -0.56 -4.00
C TRP A 210 -19.43 -1.14 -2.62
N PHE A 211 -20.05 -0.66 -1.56
CA PHE A 211 -19.85 -1.21 -0.22
C PHE A 211 -20.39 -2.64 -0.14
N ALA A 212 -21.57 -2.87 -0.72
CA ALA A 212 -22.19 -4.19 -0.83
C ALA A 212 -21.27 -5.19 -1.54
N LEU A 213 -20.60 -4.76 -2.62
CA LEU A 213 -19.62 -5.58 -3.34
C LEU A 213 -18.53 -6.07 -2.39
N GLY A 214 -17.96 -5.19 -1.56
CA GLY A 214 -16.95 -5.56 -0.56
C GLY A 214 -17.42 -6.65 0.40
N TRP A 215 -18.64 -6.48 0.92
CA TRP A 215 -19.27 -7.46 1.82
C TRP A 215 -19.48 -8.82 1.15
N ILE A 216 -20.02 -8.83 -0.08
CA ILE A 216 -20.24 -10.05 -0.85
C ILE A 216 -18.91 -10.73 -1.18
N LEU A 217 -17.87 -9.95 -1.54
CA LEU A 217 -16.55 -10.49 -1.89
C LEU A 217 -15.89 -11.21 -0.71
N ILE A 218 -16.18 -10.84 0.54
CA ILE A 218 -15.70 -11.58 1.72
C ILE A 218 -16.16 -13.04 1.66
N THR A 219 -17.40 -13.31 1.27
CA THR A 219 -17.92 -14.68 1.20
C THR A 219 -17.20 -15.51 0.12
N VAL A 220 -16.99 -14.89 -1.05
CA VAL A 220 -16.31 -15.51 -2.19
C VAL A 220 -14.86 -15.82 -1.84
N ILE A 221 -14.13 -14.82 -1.32
CA ILE A 221 -12.72 -14.94 -0.96
C ILE A 221 -12.53 -15.90 0.22
N SER A 222 -13.42 -15.90 1.21
CA SER A 222 -13.36 -16.86 2.32
C SER A 222 -13.50 -18.31 1.85
N LYS A 223 -14.42 -18.57 0.90
CA LYS A 223 -14.58 -19.90 0.29
C LYS A 223 -13.30 -20.33 -0.45
N ILE A 224 -12.68 -19.43 -1.20
CA ILE A 224 -11.47 -19.72 -1.99
C ILE A 224 -10.26 -20.01 -1.09
N PHE A 225 -10.02 -19.19 -0.06
CA PHE A 225 -8.78 -19.26 0.72
C PHE A 225 -8.86 -20.09 2.00
N SER A 226 -10.06 -20.28 2.55
CA SER A 226 -10.25 -20.98 3.82
C SER A 226 -11.18 -22.18 3.73
N HIS A 227 -11.69 -22.50 2.53
CA HIS A 227 -12.63 -23.59 2.28
C HIS A 227 -13.89 -23.56 3.14
N LYS A 228 -14.11 -22.48 3.90
CA LYS A 228 -15.25 -22.26 4.77
C LYS A 228 -16.12 -21.20 4.13
N PHE A 229 -17.38 -21.54 3.93
CA PHE A 229 -18.35 -20.57 3.48
C PHE A 229 -18.78 -19.69 4.65
N THR A 230 -18.41 -18.41 4.62
CA THR A 230 -18.75 -17.46 5.68
C THR A 230 -20.01 -16.70 5.29
N TRP A 231 -21.15 -17.03 5.90
CA TRP A 231 -22.47 -16.52 5.51
C TRP A 231 -22.78 -15.10 6.00
N TRP A 232 -22.28 -14.72 7.18
CA TRP A 232 -22.64 -13.47 7.83
C TRP A 232 -22.43 -12.19 6.98
N PRO A 233 -21.43 -12.07 6.07
CA PRO A 233 -21.26 -10.90 5.22
C PRO A 233 -22.39 -10.69 4.20
N LEU A 234 -23.19 -11.72 3.90
CA LEU A 234 -24.32 -11.59 2.98
C LEU A 234 -25.45 -10.75 3.55
N ILE A 235 -25.57 -10.65 4.88
CA ILE A 235 -26.58 -9.81 5.53
C ILE A 235 -26.32 -8.32 5.25
N PRO A 236 -25.17 -7.73 5.64
CA PRO A 236 -24.88 -6.35 5.31
C PRO A 236 -24.74 -6.15 3.79
N GLY A 237 -24.16 -7.10 3.05
CA GLY A 237 -24.07 -7.03 1.59
C GLY A 237 -25.44 -6.92 0.93
N GLY A 238 -26.43 -7.73 1.36
CA GLY A 238 -27.79 -7.67 0.87
C GLY A 238 -28.50 -6.37 1.20
N VAL A 239 -28.38 -5.89 2.46
CA VAL A 239 -28.98 -4.62 2.90
C VAL A 239 -28.40 -3.45 2.10
N PHE A 240 -27.07 -3.35 1.98
CA PHE A 240 -26.44 -2.28 1.21
C PHE A 240 -26.77 -2.35 -0.28
N SER A 241 -26.86 -3.55 -0.86
CA SER A 241 -27.25 -3.71 -2.26
C SER A 241 -28.70 -3.28 -2.50
N MET A 242 -29.62 -3.66 -1.60
CA MET A 242 -31.04 -3.34 -1.74
C MET A 242 -31.29 -1.84 -1.55
N VAL A 243 -30.76 -1.26 -0.47
CA VAL A 243 -30.87 0.18 -0.20
C VAL A 243 -30.14 0.99 -1.27
N GLY A 244 -28.93 0.57 -1.64
CA GLY A 244 -28.14 1.24 -2.67
C GLY A 244 -28.83 1.26 -4.03
N ALA A 245 -29.37 0.13 -4.49
CA ALA A 245 -30.15 0.06 -5.72
C ALA A 245 -31.42 0.92 -5.65
N GLY A 246 -32.13 0.89 -4.51
CA GLY A 246 -33.32 1.72 -4.29
C GLY A 246 -33.02 3.22 -4.37
N LEU A 247 -31.94 3.69 -3.74
CA LEU A 247 -31.50 5.08 -3.81
C LEU A 247 -30.98 5.47 -5.20
N TYR A 248 -30.30 4.57 -5.90
CA TYR A 248 -29.81 4.79 -7.26
C TYR A 248 -30.96 5.01 -8.25
N ILE A 249 -32.00 4.19 -8.16
CA ILE A 249 -33.22 4.30 -8.99
C ILE A 249 -34.07 5.48 -8.52
N GLY A 250 -34.27 5.65 -7.22
CA GLY A 250 -35.08 6.75 -6.67
C GLY A 250 -34.48 8.13 -6.92
N GLY A 251 -33.15 8.22 -7.01
CA GLY A 251 -32.44 9.46 -7.33
C GLY A 251 -32.58 9.89 -8.80
N ASN A 252 -32.76 8.92 -9.71
CA ASN A 252 -33.04 9.15 -11.13
C ASN A 252 -33.82 7.95 -11.71
N PRO A 253 -35.16 8.05 -11.86
CA PRO A 253 -35.99 6.96 -12.36
C PRO A 253 -35.65 6.47 -13.76
N ASP A 254 -35.04 7.29 -14.62
CA ASP A 254 -34.64 6.90 -15.97
C ASP A 254 -33.58 5.79 -15.96
N ASN A 255 -32.80 5.70 -14.87
CA ASN A 255 -31.83 4.62 -14.68
C ASN A 255 -32.48 3.24 -14.44
N ALA A 256 -33.77 3.18 -14.08
CA ALA A 256 -34.43 1.94 -13.70
C ALA A 256 -34.38 0.89 -14.83
N LEU A 257 -34.74 1.29 -16.04
CA LEU A 257 -34.76 0.39 -17.21
C LEU A 257 -33.37 -0.18 -17.49
N GLY A 258 -32.33 0.66 -17.53
CA GLY A 258 -30.95 0.22 -17.73
C GLY A 258 -30.44 -0.66 -16.58
N PHE A 259 -30.79 -0.34 -15.33
CA PHE A 259 -30.39 -1.10 -14.16
C PHE A 259 -30.99 -2.52 -14.15
N PHE A 260 -32.29 -2.66 -14.41
CA PHE A 260 -32.95 -3.97 -14.46
C PHE A 260 -32.49 -4.82 -15.65
N GLN A 261 -32.29 -4.20 -16.82
CA GLN A 261 -31.77 -4.91 -18.00
C GLN A 261 -30.36 -5.44 -17.76
N ASN A 262 -29.46 -4.62 -17.23
CA ASN A 262 -28.08 -5.04 -16.95
C ASN A 262 -27.99 -6.03 -15.80
N THR A 263 -28.68 -5.78 -14.68
CA THR A 263 -28.66 -6.68 -13.51
C THR A 263 -29.33 -8.01 -13.82
N GLY A 264 -30.43 -8.01 -14.56
CA GLY A 264 -31.09 -9.23 -15.03
C GLY A 264 -30.18 -10.05 -15.94
N SER A 265 -29.49 -9.40 -16.87
CA SER A 265 -28.51 -10.05 -17.75
C SER A 265 -27.35 -10.66 -16.95
N ILE A 266 -26.79 -9.93 -16.00
CA ILE A 266 -25.71 -10.41 -15.11
C ILE A 266 -26.20 -11.60 -14.27
N GLY A 267 -27.42 -11.52 -13.72
CA GLY A 267 -28.03 -12.60 -12.96
C GLY A 267 -28.20 -13.87 -13.78
N LEU A 268 -28.67 -13.74 -15.03
CA LEU A 268 -28.79 -14.86 -15.97
C LEU A 268 -27.42 -15.46 -16.34
N ILE A 269 -26.40 -14.63 -16.56
CA ILE A 269 -25.02 -15.08 -16.81
C ILE A 269 -24.50 -15.88 -15.61
N MET A 270 -24.64 -15.34 -14.40
CA MET A 270 -24.21 -16.00 -13.16
C MET A 270 -24.94 -17.34 -12.96
N PHE A 271 -26.24 -17.38 -13.21
CA PHE A 271 -27.05 -18.60 -13.11
C PHE A 271 -26.66 -19.63 -14.18
N GLY A 272 -26.43 -19.19 -15.42
CA GLY A 272 -25.96 -20.04 -16.51
C GLY A 272 -24.59 -20.67 -16.21
N VAL A 273 -23.64 -19.88 -15.72
CA VAL A 273 -22.32 -20.37 -15.27
C VAL A 273 -22.48 -21.36 -14.12
N TYR A 274 -23.33 -21.08 -13.14
CA TYR A 274 -23.62 -21.99 -12.03
C TYR A 274 -24.14 -23.35 -12.52
N LEU A 275 -25.11 -23.36 -13.44
CA LEU A 275 -25.64 -24.60 -14.02
C LEU A 275 -24.60 -25.40 -14.79
N ILE A 276 -23.74 -24.74 -15.57
CA ILE A 276 -22.63 -25.38 -16.29
C ILE A 276 -21.68 -26.05 -15.29
N LEU A 277 -21.25 -25.31 -14.25
CA LEU A 277 -20.35 -25.85 -13.22
C LEU A 277 -20.99 -26.99 -12.44
N LEU A 278 -22.29 -26.93 -12.17
CA LEU A 278 -23.03 -28.00 -11.51
C LEU A 278 -23.05 -29.27 -12.37
N LYS A 279 -23.28 -29.15 -13.68
CA LYS A 279 -23.22 -30.27 -14.63
C LYS A 279 -21.84 -30.93 -14.69
N TYR A 280 -20.77 -30.14 -14.72
CA TYR A 280 -19.39 -30.68 -14.72
C TYR A 280 -19.00 -31.30 -13.38
N GLY A 281 -19.45 -30.74 -12.25
CA GLY A 281 -19.21 -31.29 -10.92
C GLY A 281 -19.87 -32.65 -10.68
N MET A 282 -21.00 -32.93 -11.34
CA MET A 282 -21.68 -34.24 -11.27
C MET A 282 -21.03 -35.32 -12.14
N LYS A 283 -20.23 -34.96 -13.14
CA LYS A 283 -19.54 -35.91 -14.03
C LYS A 283 -18.22 -36.46 -13.49
N ASN A 284 -17.65 -35.81 -12.46
CA ASN A 284 -16.37 -36.18 -11.83
C ASN A 284 -16.55 -36.87 -10.45
N LYS A 285 -17.75 -37.38 -10.17
CA LYS A 285 -18.04 -38.35 -9.11
C LYS A 285 -18.37 -39.68 -9.75
#